data_AF-A0A6L9IY07-F1
#
_entry.id   AF-A0A6L9IY07-F1
#
_cell.length_a   1.000
_cell.length_b   1.000
_cell.length_c   1.000
_cell.angle_alpha   90.00
_cell.angle_beta   90.00
_cell.angle_gamma   90.00
#
_symmetry.space_group_name_H-M   'P 1'
#
loop_
_entity.id
_entity.type
_entity.pdbx_description
1 polymer ?
#
loop_
_entity_poly.entity_id
_entity_poly.type
_entity_poly.pdbx_seq_one_letter_code
_entity_poly.pdbx_strand_id
1 'polypeptide(L)'
;MQEPAYIAIGPDGHVTLYWGDGTEEEKYVILRGPRATGGQELAETMEDLKAWAEDNGYVVVVPSYDLEATPVTIDIPAEEVDAIDLDEVDDLLDDLFDAGHYGGNYDDDDYDYAD
;
A
#
# COMPACT_ATOMS: atom_id res chain seq x y z
N MET A 1 21.75 -6.10 17.55
CA MET A 1 20.41 -6.63 17.91
C MET A 1 19.44 -5.57 17.47
N GLN A 2 18.41 -5.92 16.69
CA GLN A 2 17.42 -4.93 16.26
C GLN A 2 16.39 -4.72 17.37
N GLU A 3 15.99 -3.47 17.57
CA GLU A 3 14.99 -3.10 18.58
C GLU A 3 13.58 -3.09 17.95
N PRO A 4 12.54 -3.58 18.64
CA PRO A 4 11.18 -3.53 18.11
C PRO A 4 10.69 -2.07 18.07
N ALA A 5 10.02 -1.73 16.98
CA ALA A 5 9.29 -0.48 16.82
C ALA A 5 7.96 -0.77 16.13
N TYR A 6 6.97 0.12 16.25
CA TYR A 6 5.71 -0.02 15.54
C TYR A 6 5.23 1.33 15.00
N ILE A 7 4.49 1.30 13.89
CA ILE A 7 3.92 2.50 13.28
C ILE A 7 2.44 2.59 13.66
N ALA A 8 2.01 3.75 14.14
CA ALA A 8 0.61 4.04 14.42
C ALA A 8 0.27 5.51 14.17
N ILE A 9 -1.01 5.83 14.01
CA ILE A 9 -1.47 7.21 13.96
C ILE A 9 -1.52 7.75 15.38
N GLY A 10 -0.71 8.78 15.65
CA GLY A 10 -0.68 9.47 16.93
C GLY A 10 -1.97 10.23 17.22
N PRO A 11 -2.21 10.65 18.48
CA PRO A 11 -3.41 11.38 18.88
C PRO A 11 -3.58 12.74 18.17
N ASP A 12 -2.49 13.24 17.59
CA ASP A 12 -2.38 14.46 16.79
C ASP A 12 -2.65 14.25 15.28
N GLY A 13 -2.91 13.01 14.87
CA GLY A 13 -3.22 12.62 13.50
C GLY A 13 -1.99 12.41 12.61
N HIS A 14 -0.80 12.27 13.19
CA HIS A 14 0.45 12.00 12.44
C HIS A 14 0.79 10.52 12.45
N VAL A 15 1.24 10.01 11.30
CA VAL A 15 1.85 8.68 11.23
C VAL A 15 3.15 8.73 12.01
N THR A 16 3.24 7.94 13.09
CA THR A 16 4.32 8.04 14.08
C THR A 16 4.91 6.67 14.33
N LEU A 17 6.25 6.60 14.31
CA LEU A 17 7.03 5.44 14.70
C LEU A 17 7.27 5.51 16.21
N TYR A 18 6.86 4.45 16.91
CA TYR A 18 7.00 4.29 18.34
C TYR A 18 7.98 3.16 18.65
N TRP A 19 8.68 3.26 19.78
CA TRP A 19 9.49 2.16 20.30
C TRP A 19 8.59 1.12 20.94
N GLY A 20 8.89 -0.16 20.70
CA GLY A 20 8.14 -1.28 21.26
C GLY A 20 7.35 -2.10 20.25
N ASP A 21 6.46 -2.94 20.76
CA ASP A 21 5.53 -3.77 19.98
C ASP A 21 4.07 -3.27 20.02
N GLY A 22 3.80 -2.22 20.78
CA GLY A 22 2.51 -1.55 20.85
C GLY A 22 1.58 -2.08 21.96
N THR A 23 2.07 -3.01 22.79
CA THR A 23 1.35 -3.50 23.99
C THR A 23 1.65 -2.71 25.25
N GLU A 24 2.62 -1.78 25.18
CA GLU A 24 3.07 -0.97 26.29
C GLU A 24 2.08 0.12 26.70
N GLU A 25 1.99 0.37 28.01
CA GLU A 25 1.13 1.44 28.57
C GLU A 25 1.65 2.84 28.21
N GLU A 26 2.98 2.99 28.14
CA GLU A 26 3.66 4.24 27.79
C GLU A 26 4.27 4.14 26.39
N LYS A 27 3.87 5.05 25.50
CA LYS A 27 4.32 5.08 24.11
C LYS A 27 5.47 6.06 23.95
N TYR A 28 6.65 5.55 23.57
CA TYR A 28 7.82 6.38 23.28
C TYR A 28 7.92 6.68 21.78
N VAL A 29 7.92 7.95 21.41
CA VAL A 29 8.05 8.37 20.00
C VAL A 29 9.50 8.29 19.57
N ILE A 30 9.77 7.52 18.52
CA ILE A 30 11.08 7.49 17.83
C ILE A 30 11.09 8.57 16.74
N LEU A 31 10.09 8.56 15.87
CA LEU A 31 10.02 9.45 14.72
C LEU A 31 8.56 9.84 14.43
N ARG A 32 8.34 11.13 14.17
CA ARG A 32 7.02 11.65 13.80
C ARG A 32 7.02 11.99 12.32
N GLY A 33 6.16 11.30 11.57
CA GLY A 33 5.96 11.50 10.14
C GLY A 33 4.90 12.55 9.81
N PRO A 34 4.50 12.63 8.54
CA PRO A 34 3.44 13.53 8.08
C PRO A 34 2.08 13.16 8.69
N ARG A 35 1.09 14.04 8.50
CA ARG A 35 -0.29 13.72 8.86
C ARG A 35 -0.77 12.52 8.05
N ALA A 36 -1.52 11.65 8.71
CA ALA A 36 -2.17 10.53 8.03
C ALA A 36 -3.16 11.09 7.01
N THR A 37 -2.82 10.94 5.74
CA THR A 37 -3.72 11.10 4.60
C THR A 37 -4.31 9.75 4.24
N GLY A 38 -5.33 9.70 3.38
CA GLY A 38 -5.94 8.45 2.93
C GLY A 38 -5.29 7.90 1.66
N GLY A 39 -5.54 6.63 1.35
CA GLY A 39 -5.16 6.03 0.07
C GLY A 39 -3.67 5.71 -0.06
N GLN A 40 -3.13 5.90 -1.27
CA GLN A 40 -1.76 5.52 -1.64
C GLN A 40 -0.69 6.27 -0.84
N GLU A 41 -0.91 7.56 -0.55
CA GLU A 41 0.05 8.41 0.18
C GLU A 41 0.34 7.90 1.61
N LEU A 42 -0.67 7.26 2.24
CA LEU A 42 -0.49 6.62 3.55
C LEU A 42 0.41 5.39 3.46
N ALA A 43 0.23 4.57 2.42
CA ALA A 43 1.03 3.37 2.20
C ALA A 43 2.49 3.75 1.97
N GLU A 44 2.74 4.73 1.09
CA GLU A 44 4.08 5.27 0.83
C GLU A 44 4.72 5.79 2.12
N THR A 45 3.98 6.57 2.92
CA THR A 45 4.46 7.07 4.22
C THR A 45 4.82 5.95 5.19
N MET A 46 4.03 4.88 5.25
CA MET A 46 4.32 3.72 6.10
C MET A 46 5.56 2.96 5.62
N GLU A 47 5.74 2.82 4.31
CA GLU A 47 6.93 2.19 3.72
C GLU A 47 8.20 3.02 3.97
N ASP A 48 8.15 4.34 3.81
CA ASP A 48 9.26 5.24 4.13
C ASP A 48 9.68 5.14 5.60
N LEU A 49 8.71 5.17 6.52
CA LEU A 49 8.97 5.04 7.96
C LEU A 49 9.56 3.67 8.30
N LYS A 50 9.11 2.62 7.63
CA LYS A 50 9.64 1.26 7.80
C LYS A 50 11.08 1.17 7.31
N ALA A 51 11.36 1.66 6.10
CA ALA A 51 12.70 1.65 5.54
C ALA A 51 13.68 2.44 6.42
N TRP A 52 13.26 3.60 6.94
CA TRP A 52 14.05 4.37 7.88
C TRP A 52 14.32 3.60 9.18
N ALA A 53 13.31 2.94 9.73
CA ALA A 53 13.44 2.15 10.96
C ALA A 53 14.44 1.01 10.75
N GLU A 54 14.35 0.27 9.64
CA GLU A 54 15.25 -0.83 9.29
C GLU A 54 16.71 -0.37 9.12
N ASP A 55 16.93 0.78 8.47
CA ASP A 55 18.27 1.40 8.31
C ASP A 55 18.89 1.80 9.67
N ASN A 56 18.05 2.21 10.62
CA ASN A 56 18.47 2.62 11.97
C ASN A 56 18.54 1.46 12.97
N GLY A 57 18.35 0.22 12.52
CA GLY A 57 18.46 -0.98 13.36
C GLY A 57 17.19 -1.29 14.17
N TYR A 58 16.05 -0.76 13.77
CA TYR A 58 14.74 -1.13 14.30
C TYR A 58 14.06 -2.18 13.41
N VAL A 59 13.18 -2.98 14.00
CA VAL A 59 12.27 -3.88 13.26
C VAL A 59 10.86 -3.38 13.48
N VAL A 60 10.19 -2.99 12.39
CA VAL A 60 8.80 -2.57 12.46
C VAL A 60 7.90 -3.80 12.63
N VAL A 61 7.38 -3.95 13.84
CA VAL A 61 6.31 -4.88 14.17
C VAL A 61 5.00 -4.20 13.79
N VAL A 62 4.24 -4.82 12.90
CA VAL A 62 2.86 -4.41 12.64
C VAL A 62 2.05 -4.84 13.85
N PRO A 63 1.49 -3.91 14.65
CA PRO A 63 0.65 -4.29 15.77
C PRO A 63 -0.54 -5.07 15.21
N SER A 64 -0.96 -6.12 15.90
CA SER A 64 -2.17 -6.90 15.60
C SER A 64 -3.45 -6.09 15.83
N TYR A 65 -3.51 -4.85 15.34
CA TYR A 65 -4.81 -4.21 15.13
C TYR A 65 -5.57 -5.15 14.22
N ASP A 66 -6.66 -5.63 14.77
CA ASP A 66 -7.65 -6.46 14.15
C ASP A 66 -7.97 -5.84 12.78
N LEU A 67 -7.35 -6.40 11.74
CA LEU A 67 -7.71 -6.21 10.33
C LEU A 67 -9.05 -6.90 10.04
N GLU A 68 -9.96 -6.96 11.03
CA GLU A 68 -11.38 -6.92 10.73
C GLU A 68 -11.64 -5.54 10.12
N ALA A 69 -11.22 -5.40 8.86
CA ALA A 69 -11.80 -4.43 7.96
C ALA A 69 -13.31 -4.59 8.16
N THR A 70 -13.93 -3.61 8.82
CA THR A 70 -15.38 -3.58 8.92
C THR A 70 -15.83 -3.57 7.47
N PRO A 71 -16.51 -4.63 6.98
CA PRO A 71 -16.85 -4.71 5.58
C PRO A 71 -17.68 -3.47 5.27
N VAL A 72 -17.14 -2.59 4.43
CA VAL A 72 -17.90 -1.46 3.93
C VAL A 72 -18.89 -2.06 2.95
N THR A 73 -20.15 -2.15 3.36
CA THR A 73 -21.23 -2.53 2.46
C THR A 73 -21.38 -1.43 1.42
N ILE A 74 -20.90 -1.68 0.21
CA ILE A 74 -21.19 -0.83 -0.95
C ILE A 74 -22.57 -1.24 -1.45
N ASP A 75 -23.60 -0.49 -1.07
CA ASP A 75 -24.97 -0.65 -1.58
C ASP A 75 -25.09 0.13 -2.88
N ILE A 76 -24.67 -0.49 -3.99
CA ILE A 76 -24.90 0.07 -5.33
C ILE A 76 -26.32 -0.36 -5.74
N PRO A 77 -27.25 0.58 -5.98
CA PRO A 77 -28.59 0.22 -6.42
C PRO A 77 -28.51 -0.42 -7.82
N ALA A 78 -29.32 -1.46 -8.06
CA ALA A 78 -29.26 -2.25 -9.30
C ALA A 78 -29.44 -1.40 -10.58
N GLU A 79 -30.16 -0.29 -10.48
CA GLU A 79 -30.35 0.68 -11.57
C GLU A 79 -29.05 1.38 -12.00
N GLU A 80 -28.08 1.57 -11.09
CA GLU A 80 -26.77 2.12 -11.43
C GLU A 80 -25.86 1.07 -12.08
N VAL A 81 -26.06 -0.22 -11.80
CA VAL A 81 -25.32 -1.32 -12.43
C VAL A 81 -25.81 -1.58 -13.86
N ASP A 82 -27.12 -1.54 -14.08
CA ASP A 82 -27.73 -1.71 -15.40
C ASP A 82 -27.44 -0.53 -16.34
N ALA A 83 -27.04 0.63 -15.79
CA ALA A 83 -26.64 1.81 -16.56
C ALA A 83 -25.15 1.79 -16.98
N ILE A 84 -24.37 0.79 -16.54
CA ILE A 84 -22.98 0.62 -16.96
C ILE A 84 -22.96 0.10 -18.39
N ASP A 85 -22.37 0.88 -19.30
CA ASP A 85 -22.08 0.43 -20.66
C ASP A 85 -20.82 -0.45 -20.63
N LEU A 86 -21.02 -1.77 -20.70
CA LEU A 86 -19.93 -2.74 -20.62
C LEU A 86 -19.01 -2.68 -21.85
N ASP A 87 -19.49 -2.17 -22.99
CA ASP A 87 -18.69 -2.04 -24.20
C ASP A 87 -17.66 -0.89 -24.05
N GLU A 88 -18.06 0.23 -23.45
CA GLU A 88 -17.14 1.35 -23.13
C GLU A 88 -16.10 0.94 -22.08
N VAL A 89 -16.49 0.11 -21.11
CA VAL A 89 -15.56 -0.42 -20.10
C VAL A 89 -14.53 -1.35 -20.74
N ASP A 90 -14.92 -2.18 -21.71
CA ASP A 90 -14.01 -3.07 -22.42
C ASP A 90 -12.99 -2.26 -23.23
N ASP A 91 -13.45 -1.24 -23.98
CA ASP A 91 -12.58 -0.32 -24.73
C ASP A 91 -11.59 0.42 -23.80
N LEU A 92 -12.03 0.87 -22.63
CA LEU A 92 -11.17 1.52 -21.62
C LEU A 92 -10.11 0.57 -21.04
N LEU A 93 -10.46 -0.70 -20.85
CA LEU A 93 -9.53 -1.71 -20.34
C LEU A 93 -8.52 -2.13 -21.40
N ASP A 94 -8.93 -2.20 -22.66
CA ASP A 94 -8.04 -2.48 -23.79
C ASP A 94 -7.05 -1.31 -24.01
N ASP A 95 -7.55 -0.07 -23.98
CA ASP A 95 -6.71 1.14 -24.02
C ASP A 95 -5.70 1.19 -22.85
N LEU A 96 -6.10 0.76 -21.64
CA LEU A 96 -5.22 0.72 -20.47
C LEU A 96 -4.16 -0.40 -20.60
N PHE A 97 -4.53 -1.54 -21.18
CA PHE A 97 -3.62 -2.65 -21.45
C PHE A 97 -2.56 -2.25 -22.50
N ASP A 98 -2.98 -1.57 -23.57
CA ASP A 98 -2.11 -1.09 -24.63
C ASP A 98 -1.23 0.10 -24.18
N ALA A 99 -1.74 0.98 -23.32
CA ALA A 99 -0.96 2.08 -22.74
C ALA A 99 0.18 1.57 -21.82
N GLY A 100 0.03 0.37 -21.23
CA GLY A 100 1.08 -0.31 -20.47
C GLY A 100 2.21 -0.89 -21.32
N HIS A 101 2.06 -0.92 -22.66
CA HIS A 101 3.02 -1.52 -23.58
C HIS A 101 3.95 -0.54 -24.29
N TYR A 102 4.03 0.72 -23.82
CA TYR A 102 5.04 1.68 -24.30
C TYR A 102 6.25 1.73 -23.37
N GLY A 103 7.10 0.70 -23.43
CA GLY A 103 8.36 0.72 -22.68
C GLY A 103 9.23 -0.54 -22.75
N GLY A 104 9.63 -1.00 -23.94
CA GLY A 104 10.77 -1.93 -24.03
C GLY A 104 10.89 -2.70 -25.33
N ASN A 105 11.78 -2.24 -26.23
CA ASN A 105 12.37 -3.07 -27.27
C ASN A 105 13.05 -4.29 -26.61
N TYR A 106 12.60 -5.50 -26.97
CA TYR A 106 13.44 -6.70 -26.92
C TYR A 106 13.61 -7.19 -28.36
N ASP A 107 14.63 -6.64 -29.01
CA ASP A 107 15.41 -7.38 -30.00
C ASP A 107 16.18 -8.51 -29.27
N ASP A 108 16.54 -9.57 -30.02
CA ASP A 108 17.24 -10.83 -29.63
C ASP A 108 16.30 -11.94 -29.06
N ASP A 109 16.17 -13.15 -29.61
CA ASP A 109 17.06 -13.96 -30.48
C ASP A 109 16.27 -14.97 -31.34
N ASP A 110 16.69 -15.13 -32.59
CA ASP A 110 16.47 -16.32 -33.42
C ASP A 110 16.93 -17.58 -32.67
N TYR A 111 16.01 -18.52 -32.42
CA TYR A 111 16.37 -19.92 -32.19
C TYR A 111 15.81 -20.77 -33.33
N ASP A 112 16.64 -20.92 -34.37
CA ASP A 112 16.59 -22.05 -35.28
C ASP A 112 16.68 -23.36 -34.49
N TYR A 113 15.60 -24.13 -34.45
CA TYR A 113 15.66 -25.55 -34.12
C TYR A 113 15.44 -26.37 -35.41
N ALA A 114 16.56 -26.76 -36.01
CA ALA A 114 16.63 -27.86 -36.96
C ALA A 114 16.90 -29.16 -36.19
N ASP A 115 16.00 -30.14 -36.30
CA ASP A 115 16.29 -31.49 -36.83
C ASP A 115 14.97 -32.19 -37.21
#